data_AF-A0A443S7P6-F1
#
_entry.id   AF-A0A443S7P6-F1
#
_cell.length_a   1.000
_cell.length_b   1.000
_cell.length_c   1.000
_cell.angle_alpha   90.00
_cell.angle_beta   90.00
_cell.angle_gamma   90.00
#
_symmetry.space_group_name_H-M   'P 1'
#
loop_
_entity.id
_entity.type
_entity.pdbx_description
1 polymer ?
#
loop_
_entity_poly.entity_id
_entity_poly.type
_entity_poly.pdbx_seq_one_letter_code
_entity_poly.pdbx_strand_id
1 'polypeptide(L)'
;MDFFSVDHKDDEIVAKFYDRLFIILNFVATDFDNNSQQISDLNRELDLIFYVGKCMQLYFNSDVVYKKEFVKVFIDCFRKFCKPGIHTDDEIVELKEGFNKAFKIRTGIGIGIKEMNMIIETFDFRQKGHWYKCANNHVYCITECGGASQIGNCPECGQQIGGTLHRLLESNSIATELDGATKSAFDYSLEPN
;
A
#
# COMPACT_ATOMS: atom_id res chain seq x y z
N MET A 1 11.16 28.42 13.99
CA MET A 1 10.84 27.01 14.31
C MET A 1 9.35 26.95 14.13
N ASP A 2 8.93 26.76 12.88
CA ASP A 2 7.60 27.18 12.45
C ASP A 2 6.65 26.00 12.54
N PHE A 3 5.95 25.94 13.67
CA PHE A 3 4.93 24.96 14.01
C PHE A 3 3.59 25.19 13.27
N PHE A 4 3.55 26.04 12.23
CA PHE A 4 2.31 26.56 11.61
C PHE A 4 2.19 26.34 10.08
N SER A 5 2.85 25.34 9.47
CA SER A 5 2.86 25.22 7.99
C SER A 5 2.51 23.86 7.38
N VAL A 6 2.11 22.89 8.20
CA VAL A 6 1.82 21.51 7.75
C VAL A 6 0.31 21.27 7.61
N ASP A 7 -0.50 21.66 8.62
CA ASP A 7 -1.93 21.34 8.65
C ASP A 7 -2.74 21.94 7.48
N HIS A 8 -2.49 23.20 7.09
CA HIS A 8 -3.22 23.82 5.97
C HIS A 8 -2.90 23.20 4.60
N LYS A 9 -1.71 22.61 4.42
CA LYS A 9 -1.37 21.95 3.15
C LYS A 9 -2.03 20.59 3.05
N ASP A 10 -2.14 19.90 4.17
CA ASP A 10 -2.81 18.61 4.26
C ASP A 10 -4.32 18.77 4.01
N ASP A 11 -4.94 19.83 4.54
CA ASP A 11 -6.33 20.21 4.24
C ASP A 11 -6.54 20.52 2.75
N GLU A 12 -5.62 21.26 2.11
CA GLU A 12 -5.71 21.55 0.68
C GLU A 12 -5.61 20.29 -0.18
N ILE A 13 -4.73 19.35 0.20
CA ILE A 13 -4.57 18.06 -0.49
C ILE A 13 -5.87 17.27 -0.43
N VAL A 14 -6.46 17.18 0.77
CA VAL A 14 -7.71 16.46 1.00
C VAL A 14 -8.86 17.11 0.23
N ALA A 15 -8.98 18.44 0.26
CA ALA A 15 -10.00 19.17 -0.48
C ALA A 15 -9.91 18.90 -2.00
N LYS A 16 -8.72 19.00 -2.59
CA LYS A 16 -8.51 18.72 -4.02
C LYS A 16 -8.84 17.28 -4.39
N PHE A 17 -8.56 16.33 -3.50
CA PHE A 17 -8.93 14.94 -3.70
C PHE A 17 -10.46 14.77 -3.79
N TYR A 18 -11.20 15.41 -2.87
CA TYR A 18 -12.66 15.42 -2.88
C TYR A 18 -13.25 16.15 -4.11
N ASP A 19 -12.67 17.27 -4.52
CA ASP A 19 -13.13 18.01 -5.70
C ASP A 19 -13.06 17.15 -6.97
N ARG A 20 -11.95 16.41 -7.17
CA ARG A 20 -11.82 15.52 -8.33
C ARG A 20 -12.81 14.36 -8.28
N LEU A 21 -13.00 13.75 -7.10
CA LEU A 21 -14.02 12.72 -6.90
C LEU A 21 -15.41 13.24 -7.25
N PHE A 22 -15.74 14.45 -6.80
CA PHE A 22 -17.01 15.09 -7.11
C PHE A 22 -17.18 15.32 -8.61
N ILE A 23 -16.16 15.81 -9.31
CA ILE A 23 -16.18 15.99 -10.77
C ILE A 23 -16.49 14.67 -11.49
N ILE A 24 -15.84 13.59 -11.08
CA ILE A 24 -16.02 12.27 -11.70
C ILE A 24 -17.42 11.72 -11.42
N LEU A 25 -17.89 11.81 -10.17
CA LEU A 25 -19.24 11.37 -9.80
C LEU A 25 -20.31 12.19 -10.51
N ASN A 26 -20.12 13.51 -10.62
CA ASN A 26 -21.02 14.38 -11.34
C ASN A 26 -21.07 14.00 -12.83
N PHE A 27 -19.91 13.85 -13.48
CA PHE A 27 -19.83 13.40 -14.88
C PHE A 27 -20.58 12.08 -15.10
N VAL A 28 -20.39 11.09 -14.22
CA VAL A 28 -21.12 9.80 -14.29
C VAL A 28 -22.63 9.98 -14.15
N ALA A 29 -23.07 10.94 -13.32
CA ALA A 29 -24.49 11.19 -13.10
C ALA A 29 -25.16 12.02 -14.21
N THR A 30 -24.42 12.88 -14.91
CA THR A 30 -25.00 13.87 -15.83
C THR A 30 -24.69 13.64 -17.30
N ASP A 31 -23.45 13.25 -17.64
CA ASP A 31 -22.93 13.30 -19.02
C ASP A 31 -22.41 11.95 -19.54
N PHE A 32 -22.39 10.92 -18.69
CA PHE A 32 -21.92 9.60 -19.08
C PHE A 32 -22.92 8.87 -19.99
N ASP A 33 -22.50 8.65 -21.23
CA ASP A 33 -23.25 7.99 -22.30
C ASP A 33 -22.76 6.55 -22.57
N ASN A 34 -21.78 6.07 -21.79
CA ASN A 34 -21.19 4.73 -21.88
C ASN A 34 -20.50 4.42 -23.22
N ASN A 35 -19.95 5.44 -23.90
CA ASN A 35 -19.11 5.22 -25.07
C ASN A 35 -17.67 4.82 -24.69
N SER A 36 -16.95 4.19 -25.62
CA SER A 36 -15.60 3.66 -25.38
C SER A 36 -14.58 4.71 -24.95
N GLN A 37 -14.69 5.94 -25.46
CA GLN A 37 -13.78 7.04 -25.08
C GLN A 37 -14.03 7.44 -23.63
N GLN A 38 -15.28 7.64 -23.24
CA GLN A 38 -15.65 7.99 -21.86
C GLN A 38 -15.27 6.89 -20.87
N ILE A 39 -15.46 5.61 -21.23
CA ILE A 39 -15.02 4.47 -20.41
C ILE A 39 -13.50 4.52 -20.25
N SER A 40 -12.75 4.77 -21.31
CA SER A 40 -11.29 4.87 -21.25
C SER A 40 -10.84 6.04 -20.38
N ASP A 41 -11.47 7.21 -20.51
CA ASP A 41 -11.16 8.40 -19.72
C ASP A 41 -11.47 8.17 -18.24
N LEU A 42 -12.62 7.59 -17.93
CA LEU A 42 -13.02 7.25 -16.57
C LEU A 42 -12.05 6.24 -15.93
N ASN A 43 -11.60 5.23 -16.69
CA ASN A 43 -10.63 4.27 -16.18
C ASN A 43 -9.30 4.94 -15.79
N ARG A 44 -8.83 5.93 -16.56
CA ARG A 44 -7.63 6.70 -16.21
C ARG A 44 -7.84 7.53 -14.95
N GLU A 45 -8.99 8.18 -14.80
CA GLU A 45 -9.34 8.92 -13.58
C GLU A 45 -9.42 8.01 -12.35
N LEU A 46 -9.98 6.81 -12.49
CA LEU A 46 -10.05 5.83 -11.41
C LEU A 46 -8.66 5.33 -11.00
N ASP A 47 -7.78 5.04 -11.96
CA ASP A 47 -6.37 4.73 -11.67
C ASP A 47 -5.70 5.91 -10.94
N LEU A 48 -5.89 7.14 -11.42
CA LEU A 48 -5.32 8.35 -10.83
C LEU A 48 -5.77 8.53 -9.37
N ILE A 49 -7.07 8.44 -9.08
CA ILE A 49 -7.62 8.48 -7.72
C ILE A 49 -7.02 7.36 -6.87
N PHE A 50 -7.00 6.13 -7.38
CA PHE A 50 -6.51 4.99 -6.63
C PHE A 50 -5.06 5.21 -6.19
N TYR A 51 -4.16 5.55 -7.12
CA TYR A 51 -2.74 5.71 -6.80
C TYR A 51 -2.47 6.94 -5.93
N VAL A 52 -3.19 8.04 -6.13
CA VAL A 52 -3.04 9.24 -5.29
C VAL A 52 -3.58 9.00 -3.88
N GLY A 53 -4.71 8.31 -3.74
CA GLY A 53 -5.23 7.89 -2.44
C GLY A 53 -4.24 6.98 -1.70
N LYS A 54 -3.57 6.07 -2.42
CA LYS A 54 -2.49 5.25 -1.85
C LYS A 54 -1.26 6.05 -1.46
N CYS A 55 -0.85 7.03 -2.27
CA CYS A 55 0.17 8.01 -1.91
C CYS A 55 -0.21 8.75 -0.61
N MET A 56 -1.44 9.22 -0.48
CA MET A 56 -1.93 9.89 0.73
C MET A 56 -1.86 8.97 1.95
N GLN A 57 -2.31 7.72 1.83
CA GLN A 57 -2.21 6.73 2.92
C GLN A 57 -0.77 6.55 3.39
N LEU A 58 0.19 6.43 2.48
CA LEU A 58 1.60 6.32 2.84
C LEU A 58 2.15 7.61 3.45
N TYR A 59 1.71 8.78 2.99
CA TYR A 59 2.15 10.09 3.48
C TYR A 59 1.71 10.34 4.92
N PHE A 60 0.41 10.18 5.18
CA PHE A 60 -0.17 10.42 6.51
C PHE A 60 0.24 9.37 7.54
N ASN A 61 0.57 8.15 7.11
CA ASN A 61 1.07 7.07 7.98
C ASN A 61 2.61 7.00 8.07
N SER A 62 3.34 8.07 7.68
CA SER A 62 4.81 8.06 7.67
C SER A 62 5.43 8.75 8.90
N ASP A 63 6.37 8.04 9.56
CA ASP A 63 7.28 8.66 10.53
C ASP A 63 8.27 9.62 9.85
N VAL A 64 8.78 10.59 10.62
CA VAL A 64 9.61 11.73 10.16
C VAL A 64 10.83 11.32 9.33
N VAL A 65 11.36 10.11 9.54
CA VAL A 65 12.62 9.60 8.93
C VAL A 65 12.50 9.31 7.43
N TYR A 66 11.32 8.92 6.94
CA TYR A 66 11.14 8.50 5.53
C TYR A 66 10.78 9.67 4.58
N LYS A 67 10.85 10.92 5.06
CA LYS A 67 10.23 12.09 4.43
C LYS A 67 10.94 12.71 3.21
N LYS A 68 12.08 12.23 2.72
CA LYS A 68 12.72 12.89 1.54
C LYS A 68 12.34 12.27 0.20
N GLU A 69 12.64 11.00 -0.02
CA GLU A 69 12.35 10.34 -1.30
C GLU A 69 10.85 10.13 -1.49
N PHE A 70 10.15 9.78 -0.42
CA PHE A 70 8.70 9.60 -0.44
C PHE A 70 7.96 10.91 -0.74
N VAL A 71 8.34 12.02 -0.10
CA VAL A 71 7.69 13.32 -0.31
C VAL A 71 7.87 13.83 -1.73
N LYS A 72 9.02 13.54 -2.36
CA LYS A 72 9.22 13.87 -3.77
C LYS A 72 8.21 13.14 -4.66
N VAL A 73 8.08 11.82 -4.47
CA VAL A 73 7.11 11.01 -5.23
C VAL A 73 5.67 11.48 -4.96
N PHE A 74 5.33 11.75 -3.70
CA PHE A 74 4.02 12.26 -3.32
C PHE A 74 3.69 13.58 -4.03
N ILE A 75 4.60 14.55 -3.99
CA ILE A 75 4.42 15.86 -4.65
C ILE A 75 4.27 15.68 -6.17
N ASP A 76 5.08 14.83 -6.80
CA ASP A 76 5.00 14.59 -8.24
C ASP A 76 3.67 13.91 -8.64
N CYS A 77 3.20 12.94 -7.85
CA CYS A 77 1.88 12.33 -8.04
C CYS A 77 0.76 13.35 -7.87
N PHE A 78 0.82 14.17 -6.82
CA PHE A 78 -0.20 15.16 -6.50
C PHE A 78 -0.26 16.28 -7.55
N ARG A 79 0.88 16.71 -8.10
CA ARG A 79 0.91 17.65 -9.23
C ARG A 79 0.21 17.10 -10.46
N LYS A 80 0.47 15.84 -10.82
CA LYS A 80 -0.21 15.17 -11.93
C LYS A 80 -1.71 15.10 -11.66
N PHE A 81 -2.11 14.69 -10.46
CA PHE A 81 -3.52 14.63 -10.05
C PHE A 81 -4.25 15.96 -10.21
N CYS A 82 -3.60 17.07 -9.84
CA CYS A 82 -4.18 18.41 -9.93
C CYS A 82 -4.19 19.00 -11.34
N LYS A 83 -3.58 18.32 -12.34
CA LYS A 83 -3.55 18.80 -13.71
C LYS A 83 -5.00 18.90 -14.26
N PRO A 84 -5.41 20.05 -14.82
CA PRO A 84 -6.70 20.17 -15.47
C PRO A 84 -6.81 19.28 -16.72
N GLY A 85 -8.02 18.79 -16.99
CA GLY A 85 -8.31 17.99 -18.18
C GLY A 85 -8.04 16.50 -18.00
N ILE A 86 -8.12 15.78 -19.14
CA ILE A 86 -7.97 14.32 -19.23
C ILE A 86 -6.48 13.97 -19.22
N HIS A 87 -6.12 12.99 -18.40
CA HIS A 87 -4.76 12.44 -18.35
C HIS A 87 -4.52 11.45 -19.48
N THR A 88 -3.28 11.39 -19.97
CA THR A 88 -2.87 10.40 -20.97
C THR A 88 -2.51 9.07 -20.32
N ASP A 89 -2.49 8.00 -21.12
CA ASP A 89 -2.05 6.69 -20.63
C ASP A 89 -0.60 6.73 -20.12
N ASP A 90 0.28 7.47 -20.79
CA ASP A 90 1.67 7.66 -20.35
C ASP A 90 1.77 8.33 -18.98
N GLU A 91 0.93 9.34 -18.71
CA GLU A 91 0.90 10.01 -17.41
C GLU A 91 0.46 9.05 -16.30
N ILE A 92 -0.47 8.15 -16.59
CA ILE A 92 -0.93 7.11 -15.67
C ILE A 92 0.15 6.04 -15.46
N VAL A 93 0.86 5.62 -16.50
CA VAL A 93 1.98 4.67 -16.39
C VAL A 93 3.08 5.25 -15.50
N GLU A 94 3.51 6.48 -15.74
CA GLU A 94 4.53 7.13 -14.91
C GLU A 94 4.09 7.28 -13.45
N LEU A 95 2.81 7.57 -13.21
CA LEU A 95 2.23 7.63 -11.86
C LEU A 95 2.35 6.28 -11.15
N LYS A 96 1.96 5.20 -11.84
CA LYS A 96 2.03 3.82 -11.35
C LYS A 96 3.46 3.41 -11.00
N GLU A 97 4.41 3.70 -11.89
CA GLU A 97 5.83 3.38 -11.69
C GLU A 97 6.43 4.16 -10.52
N GLY A 98 6.18 5.46 -10.47
CA GLY A 98 6.63 6.33 -9.38
C GLY A 98 6.11 5.85 -8.03
N PHE A 99 4.80 5.56 -7.94
CA PHE A 99 4.19 5.01 -6.74
C PHE A 99 4.80 3.66 -6.37
N ASN A 100 4.91 2.71 -7.30
CA ASN A 100 5.45 1.38 -7.01
C ASN A 100 6.89 1.47 -6.49
N LYS A 101 7.70 2.37 -7.03
CA LYS A 101 9.05 2.62 -6.51
C LYS A 101 9.02 3.12 -5.07
N ALA A 102 8.19 4.11 -4.76
CA ALA A 102 8.04 4.61 -3.39
C ALA A 102 7.49 3.55 -2.44
N PHE A 103 6.52 2.76 -2.89
CA PHE A 103 5.91 1.67 -2.14
C PHE A 103 6.95 0.62 -1.74
N LYS A 104 7.78 0.17 -2.70
CA LYS A 104 8.87 -0.77 -2.45
C LYS A 104 9.89 -0.23 -1.46
N ILE A 105 10.27 1.05 -1.59
CA ILE A 105 11.19 1.71 -0.65
C ILE A 105 10.58 1.78 0.76
N ARG A 106 9.30 2.15 0.86
CA ARG A 106 8.62 2.39 2.15
C ARG A 106 8.34 1.10 2.91
N THR A 107 7.91 0.05 2.21
CA THR A 107 7.55 -1.24 2.78
C THR A 107 8.74 -2.19 2.86
N GLY A 108 9.76 -1.96 2.04
CA GLY A 108 10.88 -2.87 1.79
C GLY A 108 10.45 -4.20 1.16
N ILE A 109 9.21 -4.28 0.66
CA ILE A 109 8.69 -5.43 -0.05
C ILE A 109 9.08 -5.26 -1.52
N GLY A 110 9.68 -6.29 -2.13
CA GLY A 110 10.19 -6.24 -3.51
C GLY A 110 9.13 -6.09 -4.63
N ILE A 111 7.84 -6.11 -4.27
CA ILE A 111 6.69 -6.14 -5.20
C ILE A 111 5.84 -4.86 -5.14
N GLY A 112 5.08 -4.60 -6.19
CA GLY A 112 4.18 -3.44 -6.29
C GLY A 112 2.82 -3.69 -5.59
N ILE A 113 2.02 -2.64 -5.42
CA ILE A 113 0.74 -2.76 -4.69
C ILE A 113 -0.29 -3.66 -5.39
N LYS A 114 -0.35 -3.64 -6.73
CA LYS A 114 -1.28 -4.49 -7.48
C LYS A 114 -0.93 -5.96 -7.27
N GLU A 115 0.36 -6.30 -7.35
CA GLU A 115 0.88 -7.64 -7.10
C GLU A 115 0.62 -8.07 -5.66
N MET A 116 0.86 -7.18 -4.69
CA MET A 116 0.57 -7.44 -3.28
C MET A 116 -0.92 -7.74 -3.05
N ASN A 117 -1.83 -6.94 -3.61
CA ASN A 117 -3.27 -7.16 -3.48
C ASN A 117 -3.68 -8.50 -4.10
N MET A 118 -3.17 -8.83 -5.30
CA MET A 118 -3.45 -10.13 -5.94
C MET A 118 -3.00 -11.30 -5.06
N ILE A 119 -1.82 -11.20 -4.44
CA ILE A 119 -1.33 -12.24 -3.52
C ILE A 119 -2.27 -12.39 -2.33
N ILE A 120 -2.63 -11.28 -1.67
CA ILE A 120 -3.51 -11.31 -0.50
C ILE A 120 -4.88 -11.90 -0.85
N GLU A 121 -5.47 -11.49 -1.97
CA GLU A 121 -6.75 -11.99 -2.48
C GLU A 121 -6.68 -13.49 -2.82
N THR A 122 -5.54 -13.96 -3.33
CA THR A 122 -5.36 -15.37 -3.72
C THR A 122 -5.37 -16.33 -2.52
N PHE A 123 -4.78 -15.92 -1.39
CA PHE A 123 -4.72 -16.80 -0.21
C PHE A 123 -6.05 -16.87 0.57
N ASP A 124 -6.91 -15.85 0.45
CA ASP A 124 -8.25 -15.78 1.04
C ASP A 124 -8.32 -16.27 2.50
N PHE A 125 -7.34 -15.85 3.32
CA PHE A 125 -7.33 -16.19 4.74
C PHE A 125 -8.53 -15.56 5.43
N ARG A 126 -9.24 -16.35 6.25
CA ARG A 126 -10.39 -15.87 7.05
C ARG A 126 -10.03 -14.76 8.03
N GLN A 127 -8.75 -14.67 8.41
CA GLN A 127 -8.23 -13.68 9.33
C GLN A 127 -6.85 -13.19 8.88
N LYS A 128 -6.48 -12.02 9.37
CA LYS A 128 -5.19 -11.38 9.10
C LYS A 128 -4.11 -11.91 10.06
N GLY A 129 -2.83 -11.73 9.71
CA GLY A 129 -1.69 -12.08 10.56
C GLY A 129 -0.94 -13.34 10.11
N HIS A 130 -1.03 -13.69 8.83
CA HIS A 130 -0.33 -14.82 8.23
C HIS A 130 0.99 -14.43 7.54
N TRP A 131 1.24 -13.12 7.39
CA TRP A 131 2.40 -12.59 6.66
C TRP A 131 3.49 -12.10 7.61
N TYR A 132 4.72 -12.49 7.32
CA TYR A 132 5.90 -12.26 8.14
C TYR A 132 7.09 -11.80 7.29
N LYS A 133 8.12 -11.28 7.95
CA LYS A 133 9.35 -10.78 7.34
C LYS A 133 10.56 -11.40 8.02
N CYS A 134 11.56 -11.80 7.22
CA CYS A 134 12.86 -12.21 7.75
C CYS A 134 13.69 -10.99 8.20
N ALA A 135 14.88 -11.23 8.76
CA ALA A 135 15.80 -10.18 9.21
C ALA A 135 16.19 -9.16 8.12
N ASN A 136 16.12 -9.56 6.84
CA ASN A 136 16.40 -8.70 5.68
C ASN A 136 15.11 -8.16 5.01
N ASN A 137 13.98 -8.20 5.72
CA ASN A 137 12.69 -7.64 5.28
C ASN A 137 12.03 -8.35 4.06
N HIS A 138 12.50 -9.54 3.67
CA HIS A 138 11.84 -10.39 2.69
C HIS A 138 10.59 -11.03 3.30
N VAL A 139 9.47 -10.97 2.55
CA VAL A 139 8.16 -11.42 3.01
C VAL A 139 8.01 -12.92 2.83
N TYR A 140 7.40 -13.59 3.80
CA TYR A 140 6.97 -14.98 3.71
C TYR A 140 5.62 -15.18 4.41
N CYS A 141 4.94 -16.27 4.09
CA CYS A 141 3.62 -16.59 4.63
C CYS A 141 3.67 -17.85 5.49
N ILE A 142 2.89 -17.86 6.58
CA ILE A 142 2.57 -19.07 7.36
C ILE A 142 1.07 -19.32 7.18
N THR A 143 0.73 -20.36 6.42
CA THR A 143 -0.64 -20.57 5.93
C THR A 143 -1.58 -21.16 6.98
N GLU A 144 -1.23 -22.28 7.62
CA GLU A 144 -2.16 -23.11 8.43
C GLU A 144 -2.81 -22.39 9.62
N CYS A 145 -2.24 -22.52 10.82
CA CYS A 145 -2.74 -21.85 12.02
C CYS A 145 -2.24 -20.40 12.11
N GLY A 146 -1.42 -19.97 11.16
CA GLY A 146 -0.79 -18.65 11.13
C GLY A 146 0.36 -18.46 12.13
N GLY A 147 0.68 -19.44 12.98
CA GLY A 147 1.74 -19.36 13.99
C GLY A 147 3.00 -20.13 13.61
N ALA A 148 4.16 -19.64 14.02
CA ALA A 148 5.45 -20.21 13.63
C ALA A 148 5.81 -21.50 14.40
N SER A 149 5.64 -22.66 13.77
CA SER A 149 5.91 -23.97 14.37
C SER A 149 7.20 -24.63 13.91
N GLN A 150 7.78 -24.15 12.81
CA GLN A 150 9.02 -24.68 12.22
C GLN A 150 9.96 -23.56 11.79
N ILE A 151 11.27 -23.85 11.82
CA ILE A 151 12.32 -22.96 11.32
C ILE A 151 12.71 -23.40 9.91
N GLY A 152 12.73 -22.45 8.98
CA GLY A 152 13.22 -22.63 7.61
C GLY A 152 14.26 -21.57 7.24
N ASN A 153 14.61 -21.52 5.95
CA ASN A 153 15.50 -20.49 5.41
C ASN A 153 14.74 -19.61 4.42
N CYS A 154 14.95 -18.30 4.49
CA CYS A 154 14.42 -17.34 3.55
C CYS A 154 14.92 -17.69 2.13
N PRO A 155 14.02 -17.86 1.14
CA PRO A 155 14.43 -18.25 -0.21
C PRO A 155 15.23 -17.16 -0.93
N GLU A 156 15.13 -15.90 -0.48
CA GLU A 156 15.79 -14.75 -1.12
C GLU A 156 17.19 -14.49 -0.54
N CYS A 157 17.39 -14.68 0.78
CA CYS A 157 18.65 -14.29 1.43
C CYS A 157 19.26 -15.34 2.38
N GLY A 158 18.62 -16.50 2.54
CA GLY A 158 19.11 -17.60 3.36
C GLY A 158 19.04 -17.39 4.88
N GLN A 159 18.62 -16.22 5.37
CA GLN A 159 18.40 -15.97 6.79
C GLN A 159 17.29 -16.87 7.37
N GLN A 160 17.38 -17.19 8.66
CA GLN A 160 16.37 -18.03 9.31
C GLN A 160 14.99 -17.35 9.32
N ILE A 161 13.97 -18.13 8.99
CA ILE A 161 12.57 -17.72 9.04
C ILE A 161 11.72 -18.67 9.88
N GLY A 162 10.58 -18.19 10.37
CA GLY A 162 9.63 -19.01 11.13
C GLY A 162 9.92 -18.97 12.63
N GLY A 163 9.94 -20.12 13.28
CA GLY A 163 9.96 -20.20 14.75
C GLY A 163 9.56 -21.57 15.28
N THR A 164 9.35 -21.68 16.59
CA THR A 164 8.94 -22.93 17.24
C THR A 164 7.89 -22.63 18.30
N LEU A 165 7.03 -23.61 18.62
CA LEU A 165 5.95 -23.45 19.62
C LEU A 165 5.07 -22.21 19.33
N HIS A 166 4.71 -22.03 18.05
CA HIS A 166 3.97 -20.88 17.51
C HIS A 166 4.61 -19.50 17.78
N ARG A 167 5.84 -19.48 18.31
CA ARG A 167 6.61 -18.28 18.62
C ARG A 167 7.56 -17.99 17.48
N LEU A 168 7.35 -16.83 16.88
CA LEU A 168 8.21 -16.29 15.83
C LEU A 168 9.63 -16.06 16.36
N LEU A 169 10.63 -16.30 15.52
CA LEU A 169 12.02 -15.91 15.80
C LEU A 169 12.10 -14.40 16.07
N GLU A 170 12.94 -14.00 17.04
CA GLU A 170 13.10 -12.58 17.39
C GLU A 170 13.63 -11.71 16.24
N SER A 171 14.37 -12.33 15.32
CA SER A 171 14.88 -11.68 14.10
C SER A 171 13.83 -11.50 13.01
N ASN A 172 12.65 -12.07 13.20
CA ASN A 172 11.53 -12.02 12.25
C ASN A 172 10.46 -11.06 12.78
N SER A 173 9.65 -10.51 11.88
CA SER A 173 8.59 -9.56 12.25
C SER A 173 7.32 -9.82 11.46
N ILE A 174 6.19 -9.26 11.90
CA ILE A 174 4.93 -9.32 11.14
C ILE A 174 5.02 -8.36 9.96
N ALA A 175 4.56 -8.80 8.80
CA ALA A 175 4.50 -7.99 7.59
C ALA A 175 3.20 -7.16 7.56
N THR A 176 3.05 -6.24 8.51
CA THR A 176 1.85 -5.39 8.66
C THR A 176 1.48 -4.66 7.37
N GLU A 177 2.45 -4.39 6.51
CA GLU A 177 2.26 -3.69 5.26
C GLU A 177 1.42 -4.47 4.22
N LEU A 178 1.29 -5.80 4.36
CA LEU A 178 0.44 -6.60 3.47
C LEU A 178 -1.03 -6.52 3.86
N ASP A 179 -1.40 -7.05 5.03
CA ASP A 179 -2.80 -7.22 5.42
C ASP A 179 -3.25 -6.27 6.54
N GLY A 180 -2.33 -5.47 7.11
CA GLY A 180 -2.60 -4.57 8.24
C GLY A 180 -2.57 -5.27 9.61
N ALA A 181 -2.14 -6.53 9.70
CA ALA A 181 -2.03 -7.22 10.98
C ALA A 181 -0.90 -6.66 11.84
N THR A 182 -1.17 -6.45 13.12
CA THR A 182 -0.16 -6.09 14.14
C THR A 182 0.21 -7.26 15.04
N LYS A 183 -0.49 -8.40 14.90
CA LYS A 183 -0.29 -9.64 15.64
C LYS A 183 -0.51 -10.85 14.73
N SER A 184 0.03 -12.00 15.13
CA SER A 184 -0.17 -13.27 14.44
C SER A 184 -1.66 -13.61 14.36
N ALA A 185 -2.04 -14.35 13.31
CA ALA A 185 -3.32 -15.02 13.25
C ALA A 185 -3.46 -16.10 14.33
N PHE A 186 -2.36 -16.66 14.81
CA PHE A 186 -2.42 -17.66 15.87
C PHE A 186 -2.89 -17.05 17.20
N ASP A 187 -3.87 -17.71 17.81
CA ASP A 187 -4.38 -17.31 19.12
C ASP A 187 -3.54 -17.95 20.24
N TYR A 188 -2.60 -17.17 20.76
CA TYR A 188 -1.73 -17.58 21.88
C TYR A 188 -2.49 -17.90 23.18
N SER A 189 -3.76 -17.52 23.32
CA SER A 189 -4.55 -17.86 24.51
C SER A 189 -5.00 -19.32 24.56
N LEU A 190 -4.88 -20.04 23.45
CA LEU A 190 -5.29 -21.44 23.32
C LEU A 190 -4.15 -22.43 23.61
N GLU A 191 -2.91 -21.97 23.81
CA GLU A 191 -1.81 -22.86 24.18
C GLU A 191 -1.65 -22.99 25.71
N PRO A 192 -1.58 -24.23 26.24
CA PRO A 192 -1.20 -24.44 27.62
C PRO A 192 0.27 -24.04 27.82
N ASN A 193 0.53 -23.26 28.88
CA ASN A 193 1.87 -22.85 29.33
C ASN A 193 2.84 -24.03 29.50
#